data_AF-A0A357AB06-F1
#
_entry.id   AF-A0A357AB06-F1
#
_cell.length_a   1.000
_cell.length_b   1.000
_cell.length_c   1.000
_cell.angle_alpha   90.00
_cell.angle_beta   90.00
_cell.angle_gamma   90.00
#
_symmetry.space_group_name_H-M   'P 1'
#
loop_
_entity.id
_entity.type
_entity.pdbx_description
1 polymer ?
#
loop_
_entity_poly.entity_id
_entity_poly.type
_entity_poly.pdbx_seq_one_letter_code
_entity_poly.pdbx_strand_id
1 'polypeptide(L)'
;MVSNIDIQQTRSKLQSQVTSQDQAWQGFKRGTWAQEVNVRDFIQKNYTSYEGDESFLENISQSTDQLWAEVKELMKQEREKGVLDAETKIPSGIIAYGAGYINQDLEKIVGLQTDKPLKRAIMPFGGIRVVEKSLEAYGYTIDPETHDVFTQYRKTHNDGVFDAYTRQMRKARHSGIITGLPDSYGRGRIIGDYRRVALYGVDFLIEDKQQQLSSLEYDVMDEEVIRLREEISEQIKALKKLKIMGASYGFDLGNPAANAQQAIQWTYFGYLAAVKEQNGAAMSLGRVSNFLDIYIERDLKSGEISEAQVQELIDQFVMKLRMVRFLRTPEYNQLFAADPVWVTEVIGGMGVDSRPLVTKNSFRFLHTLYNLGPAPEPNLTILWSEKLPIAFKQYCSKVSIDTSSIQYENDDLMRPEFGDDYGIACCVSAMKIGKQMQFFGARVNLAKALLYAINGGKDEKTGEQIAPPYAAITGEYLDYEEVTAKFDLLMDWLAKLYVNSLNVIHYMHDKYCYETLEMALHDRDVYRTMACGMAGLSVVGD
;
A
#
# COMPACT_ATOMS: atom_id res chain seq x y z
N MET A 1 -11.90 -18.06 -26.24
CA MET A 1 -11.08 -19.25 -26.58
C MET A 1 -9.76 -18.76 -27.13
N VAL A 2 -8.71 -18.76 -26.32
CA VAL A 2 -7.36 -18.43 -26.77
C VAL A 2 -6.86 -19.64 -27.58
N SER A 3 -6.38 -19.40 -28.80
CA SER A 3 -6.02 -20.47 -29.73
C SER A 3 -4.72 -21.18 -29.28
N ASN A 4 -4.61 -22.49 -29.50
CA ASN A 4 -3.45 -23.32 -29.13
C ASN A 4 -2.10 -22.85 -29.74
N ILE A 5 -2.12 -21.92 -30.69
CA ILE A 5 -0.93 -21.37 -31.36
C ILE A 5 -0.25 -20.31 -30.48
N ASP A 6 -1.01 -19.52 -29.71
CA ASP A 6 -0.45 -18.54 -28.76
C ASP A 6 0.31 -19.21 -27.61
N ILE A 7 -0.16 -20.37 -27.15
CA ILE A 7 0.44 -21.11 -26.03
C ILE A 7 1.83 -21.65 -26.42
N GLN A 8 2.03 -22.07 -27.67
CA GLN A 8 3.33 -22.58 -28.13
C GLN A 8 4.37 -21.48 -28.37
N GLN A 9 3.97 -20.33 -28.92
CA GLN A 9 4.88 -19.18 -29.05
C GLN A 9 5.23 -18.57 -27.69
N THR A 10 4.30 -18.54 -26.74
CA THR A 10 4.55 -18.09 -25.37
C THR A 10 5.53 -19.05 -24.66
N ARG A 11 5.40 -20.37 -24.85
CA ARG A 11 6.35 -21.36 -24.32
C ARG A 11 7.77 -21.23 -24.87
N SER A 12 7.95 -20.88 -26.14
CA SER A 12 9.31 -20.79 -26.73
C SER A 12 10.07 -19.53 -26.32
N LYS A 13 9.37 -18.44 -25.95
CA LYS A 13 10.01 -17.26 -25.30
C LYS A 13 10.34 -17.51 -23.83
N LEU A 14 9.46 -18.20 -23.09
CA LEU A 14 9.67 -18.56 -21.68
C LEU A 14 10.86 -19.50 -21.45
N GLN A 15 11.25 -20.30 -22.44
CA GLN A 15 12.38 -21.24 -22.33
C GLN A 15 13.78 -20.60 -22.25
N SER A 16 13.90 -19.26 -22.40
CA SER A 16 15.19 -18.57 -22.30
C SER A 16 15.52 -18.02 -20.90
N GLN A 17 14.66 -18.22 -19.88
CA GLN A 17 14.77 -17.55 -18.57
C GLN A 17 14.67 -18.49 -17.35
N VAL A 18 14.98 -19.78 -17.49
CA VAL A 18 15.09 -20.65 -16.30
C VAL A 18 16.44 -20.40 -15.64
N THR A 19 16.53 -19.35 -14.83
CA THR A 19 17.69 -19.10 -13.95
C THR A 19 17.57 -19.97 -12.71
N SER A 20 18.60 -20.75 -12.39
CA SER A 20 18.60 -21.50 -11.14
C SER A 20 18.75 -20.56 -9.94
N GLN A 21 18.26 -20.99 -8.77
CA GLN A 21 18.43 -20.24 -7.53
C GLN A 21 19.90 -19.88 -7.25
N ASP A 22 20.83 -20.80 -7.55
CA ASP A 22 22.26 -20.55 -7.36
C ASP A 22 22.83 -19.50 -8.32
N GLN A 23 22.33 -19.44 -9.55
CA GLN A 23 22.70 -18.39 -10.50
C GLN A 23 22.15 -17.03 -10.04
N ALA A 24 20.89 -16.97 -9.65
CA ALA A 24 20.25 -15.73 -9.19
C ALA A 24 20.92 -15.16 -7.93
N TRP A 25 21.39 -16.04 -7.04
CA TRP A 25 22.04 -15.66 -5.78
C TRP A 25 23.58 -15.64 -5.85
N GLN A 26 24.15 -15.72 -7.06
CA GLN A 26 25.59 -15.68 -7.26
C GLN A 26 26.17 -14.36 -6.71
N GLY A 27 27.25 -14.48 -5.93
CA GLY A 27 27.96 -13.34 -5.33
C GLY A 27 27.37 -12.82 -4.02
N PHE A 28 26.16 -13.24 -3.63
CA PHE A 28 25.57 -12.83 -2.34
C PHE A 28 26.17 -13.62 -1.17
N LYS A 29 26.43 -12.92 -0.07
CA LYS A 29 26.80 -13.48 1.23
C LYS A 29 25.60 -14.24 1.80
N ARG A 30 25.73 -15.57 1.85
CA ARG A 30 24.71 -16.47 2.37
C ARG A 30 24.49 -16.24 3.89
N GLY A 31 23.28 -16.54 4.32
CA GLY A 31 22.78 -16.35 5.68
C GLY A 31 21.57 -17.21 5.94
N THR A 32 20.83 -16.89 7.00
CA THR A 32 19.55 -17.52 7.32
C THR A 32 18.55 -17.31 6.18
N TRP A 33 18.63 -16.17 5.50
CA TRP A 33 17.82 -15.86 4.31
C TRP A 33 17.93 -16.88 3.17
N ALA A 34 19.00 -17.68 3.13
CA ALA A 34 19.15 -18.71 2.09
C ALA A 34 18.38 -20.00 2.40
N GLN A 35 17.83 -20.13 3.61
CA GLN A 35 17.14 -21.32 4.12
C GLN A 35 15.67 -21.05 4.45
N GLU A 36 15.34 -19.82 4.85
CA GLU A 36 13.98 -19.39 5.18
C GLU A 36 13.70 -17.99 4.61
N VAL A 37 12.42 -17.60 4.59
CA VAL A 37 12.03 -16.24 4.20
C VAL A 37 12.52 -15.21 5.22
N ASN A 38 13.66 -14.59 4.95
CA ASN A 38 14.27 -13.59 5.82
C ASN A 38 14.94 -12.45 5.01
N VAL A 39 14.13 -11.55 4.44
CA VAL A 39 14.60 -10.42 3.63
C VAL A 39 15.53 -9.49 4.43
N ARG A 40 15.27 -9.29 5.73
CA ARG A 40 16.11 -8.46 6.60
C ARG A 40 17.53 -9.02 6.73
N ASP A 41 17.69 -10.33 6.93
CA ASP A 41 19.02 -10.97 6.96
C ASP A 41 19.74 -10.87 5.61
N PHE A 42 19.01 -11.02 4.49
CA PHE A 42 19.55 -10.79 3.15
C PHE A 42 20.09 -9.36 3.01
N ILE A 43 19.30 -8.35 3.38
CA ILE A 43 19.70 -6.95 3.30
C ILE A 43 20.96 -6.75 4.13
N GLN A 44 20.91 -7.03 5.43
CA GLN A 44 22.01 -6.75 6.38
C GLN A 44 23.36 -7.35 5.97
N LYS A 45 23.34 -8.52 5.31
CA LYS A 45 24.55 -9.20 4.83
C LYS A 45 25.10 -8.63 3.52
N ASN A 46 24.25 -8.07 2.66
CA ASN A 46 24.60 -7.81 1.26
C ASN A 46 24.58 -6.34 0.85
N TYR A 47 23.88 -5.46 1.57
CA TYR A 47 23.85 -4.05 1.21
C TYR A 47 25.22 -3.38 1.34
N THR A 48 25.45 -2.36 0.51
CA THR A 48 26.64 -1.50 0.59
C THR A 48 26.20 -0.13 1.09
N SER A 49 26.60 0.24 2.31
CA SER A 49 26.38 1.59 2.84
C SER A 49 27.08 2.61 1.95
N TYR A 50 26.40 3.72 1.65
CA TYR A 50 26.93 4.79 0.81
C TYR A 50 26.98 6.11 1.58
N GLU A 51 28.18 6.66 1.73
CA GLU A 51 28.45 7.91 2.44
C GLU A 51 28.87 9.06 1.51
N GLY A 52 28.92 8.80 0.19
CA GLY A 52 29.21 9.82 -0.82
C GLY A 52 28.01 10.75 -1.09
N ASP A 53 28.16 11.62 -2.08
CA ASP A 53 27.19 12.65 -2.47
C ASP A 53 26.42 12.30 -3.75
N GLU A 54 25.66 13.26 -4.28
CA GLU A 54 24.84 13.07 -5.46
C GLU A 54 25.61 13.10 -6.80
N SER A 55 26.95 13.20 -6.81
CA SER A 55 27.72 13.46 -8.04
C SER A 55 27.69 12.33 -9.08
N PHE A 56 27.25 11.14 -8.68
CA PHE A 56 27.16 9.96 -9.54
C PHE A 56 25.82 9.86 -10.29
N LEU A 57 24.85 10.70 -9.95
CA LEU A 57 23.51 10.61 -10.51
C LEU A 57 23.50 10.96 -11.99
N GLU A 58 22.66 10.24 -12.73
CA GLU A 58 22.53 10.36 -14.18
C GLU A 58 21.21 10.99 -14.55
N ASN A 59 21.21 11.74 -15.66
CA ASN A 59 20.00 12.39 -16.16
C ASN A 59 19.00 11.38 -16.73
N ILE A 60 17.76 11.83 -16.90
CA ILE A 60 16.70 11.06 -17.55
C ILE A 60 17.12 10.51 -18.92
N SER A 61 16.78 9.25 -19.19
CA SER A 61 17.00 8.63 -20.50
C SER A 61 15.96 9.11 -21.54
N GLN A 62 16.30 9.05 -22.83
CA GLN A 62 15.39 9.44 -23.91
C GLN A 62 14.07 8.64 -23.92
N SER A 63 14.16 7.33 -23.71
CA SER A 63 13.00 6.43 -23.58
C SER A 63 12.09 6.82 -22.42
N THR A 64 12.67 7.14 -21.26
CA THR A 64 11.94 7.57 -20.07
C THR A 64 11.30 8.94 -20.27
N ASP A 65 12.01 9.89 -20.88
CA ASP A 65 11.46 11.22 -21.17
C ASP A 65 10.26 11.13 -22.12
N GLN A 66 10.35 10.30 -23.16
CA GLN A 66 9.24 10.05 -24.08
C GLN A 66 8.04 9.41 -23.38
N LEU A 67 8.26 8.32 -22.63
CA LEU A 67 7.20 7.66 -21.85
C LEU A 67 6.54 8.64 -20.87
N TRP A 68 7.33 9.46 -20.19
CA TRP A 68 6.82 10.41 -19.22
C TRP A 68 6.06 11.56 -19.88
N ALA A 69 6.45 12.00 -21.07
CA ALA A 69 5.69 12.96 -21.86
C ALA A 69 4.30 12.42 -22.22
N GLU A 70 4.21 11.16 -22.67
CA GLU A 70 2.94 10.49 -22.96
C GLU A 70 2.05 10.41 -21.70
N VAL A 71 2.62 9.98 -20.57
CA VAL A 71 1.87 9.89 -19.30
C VAL A 71 1.40 11.27 -18.80
N LYS A 72 2.23 12.32 -18.90
CA LYS A 72 1.85 13.68 -18.49
C LYS A 72 0.66 14.21 -19.30
N GLU A 73 0.59 13.90 -20.59
CA GLU A 73 -0.54 14.28 -21.43
C GLU A 73 -1.82 13.53 -21.02
N LEU A 74 -1.72 12.23 -20.71
CA LEU A 74 -2.86 11.46 -20.19
C LEU A 74 -3.33 11.99 -18.81
N MET A 75 -2.39 12.34 -17.92
CA MET A 75 -2.74 12.96 -16.63
C MET A 75 -3.35 14.35 -16.78
N LYS A 76 -2.98 15.10 -17.82
CA LYS A 76 -3.63 16.38 -18.15
C LYS A 76 -5.09 16.15 -18.55
N GLN A 77 -5.34 15.20 -19.43
CA GLN A 77 -6.71 14.81 -19.82
C GLN A 77 -7.52 14.27 -18.63
N GLU A 78 -6.88 13.51 -17.72
CA GLU A 78 -7.50 13.06 -16.47
C GLU A 78 -7.97 14.25 -15.62
N ARG A 79 -7.11 15.27 -15.42
CA ARG A 79 -7.48 16.46 -14.63
C ARG A 79 -8.64 17.24 -15.23
N GLU A 80 -8.75 17.30 -16.56
CA GLU A 80 -9.84 17.98 -17.26
C GLU A 80 -11.17 17.22 -17.14
N LYS A 81 -11.13 15.88 -17.10
CA LYS A 81 -12.32 15.01 -17.03
C LYS A 81 -12.72 14.59 -15.61
N GLY A 82 -11.81 14.68 -14.65
CA GLY A 82 -11.93 14.08 -13.31
C GLY A 82 -11.38 12.65 -13.25
N VAL A 83 -11.80 11.78 -14.17
CA VAL A 83 -11.22 10.44 -14.40
C VAL A 83 -10.95 10.26 -15.89
N LEU A 84 -9.83 9.64 -16.26
CA LEU A 84 -9.49 9.46 -17.68
C LEU A 84 -10.42 8.43 -18.36
N ASP A 85 -10.56 7.28 -17.70
CA ASP A 85 -11.41 6.15 -18.11
C ASP A 85 -11.73 5.28 -16.88
N ALA A 86 -12.85 4.57 -16.93
CA ALA A 86 -13.30 3.67 -15.86
C ALA A 86 -13.84 2.36 -16.43
N GLU A 87 -13.50 1.25 -15.79
CA GLU A 87 -14.15 -0.04 -16.04
C GLU A 87 -15.61 -0.01 -15.57
N THR A 88 -16.50 -0.73 -16.24
CA THR A 88 -17.92 -0.80 -15.87
C THR A 88 -18.43 -2.23 -15.69
N LYS A 89 -17.68 -3.23 -16.15
CA LYS A 89 -18.12 -4.63 -16.18
C LYS A 89 -17.21 -5.58 -15.43
N ILE A 90 -15.89 -5.42 -15.50
CA ILE A 90 -14.97 -6.45 -14.99
C ILE A 90 -14.56 -6.11 -13.55
N PRO A 91 -14.96 -6.91 -12.53
CA PRO A 91 -14.40 -6.77 -11.18
C PRO A 91 -12.88 -6.97 -11.22
N SER A 92 -12.14 -6.05 -10.63
CA SER A 92 -10.69 -6.11 -10.60
C SER A 92 -10.19 -7.33 -9.81
N GLY A 93 -9.02 -7.82 -10.21
CA GLY A 93 -8.30 -8.90 -9.54
C GLY A 93 -6.95 -9.11 -10.22
N ILE A 94 -6.10 -9.92 -9.61
CA ILE A 94 -4.70 -10.14 -10.05
C ILE A 94 -4.61 -10.51 -11.54
N ILE A 95 -5.56 -11.32 -12.03
CA ILE A 95 -5.60 -11.81 -13.43
C ILE A 95 -6.82 -11.32 -14.23
N ALA A 96 -7.51 -10.27 -13.74
CA ALA A 96 -8.75 -9.80 -14.36
C ALA A 96 -8.52 -9.12 -15.72
N TYR A 97 -7.37 -8.47 -15.88
CA TYR A 97 -6.98 -7.75 -17.09
C TYR A 97 -5.76 -8.41 -17.73
N GLY A 98 -5.65 -8.30 -19.06
CA GLY A 98 -4.43 -8.63 -19.79
C GLY A 98 -3.31 -7.61 -19.53
N ALA A 99 -2.19 -7.78 -20.24
CA ALA A 99 -1.08 -6.86 -20.16
C ALA A 99 -1.41 -5.49 -20.76
N GLY A 100 -1.16 -4.42 -19.98
CA GLY A 100 -1.30 -3.04 -20.41
C GLY A 100 0.07 -2.34 -20.43
N TYR A 101 0.28 -1.47 -21.42
CA TYR A 101 1.52 -0.72 -21.62
C TYR A 101 1.19 0.76 -21.88
N ILE A 102 2.13 1.64 -21.56
CA ILE A 102 2.19 3.02 -22.10
C ILE A 102 2.68 2.91 -23.55
N ASN A 103 3.88 2.34 -23.70
CA ASN A 103 4.53 2.06 -24.97
C ASN A 103 5.50 0.89 -24.79
N GLN A 104 5.09 -0.29 -25.28
CA GLN A 104 5.77 -1.55 -25.01
C GLN A 104 7.24 -1.58 -25.48
N ASP A 105 7.58 -0.84 -26.55
CA ASP A 105 8.92 -0.85 -27.12
C ASP A 105 9.94 -0.05 -26.30
N LEU A 106 9.47 0.90 -25.49
CA LEU A 106 10.31 1.80 -24.69
C LEU A 106 10.46 1.36 -23.24
N GLU A 107 9.52 0.54 -22.75
CA GLU A 107 9.47 0.15 -21.35
C GLU A 107 10.51 -0.92 -20.99
N LYS A 108 11.31 -0.62 -19.98
CA LYS A 108 12.19 -1.56 -19.26
C LYS A 108 11.51 -2.18 -18.05
N ILE A 109 10.61 -1.43 -17.41
CA ILE A 109 9.74 -1.89 -16.32
C ILE A 109 8.28 -1.76 -16.77
N VAL A 110 7.57 -2.89 -16.81
CA VAL A 110 6.22 -2.99 -17.37
C VAL A 110 5.19 -3.35 -16.31
N GLY A 111 3.92 -3.10 -16.62
CA GLY A 111 2.78 -3.49 -15.80
C GLY A 111 1.86 -2.33 -15.44
N LEU A 112 0.57 -2.49 -15.68
CA LEU A 112 -0.49 -1.52 -15.34
C LEU A 112 -1.65 -2.22 -14.63
N GLN A 113 -2.42 -1.47 -13.82
CA GLN A 113 -3.57 -2.00 -13.07
C GLN A 113 -4.66 -2.57 -14.00
N THR A 114 -4.87 -1.96 -15.16
CA THR A 114 -5.84 -2.39 -16.18
C THR A 114 -5.15 -2.56 -17.54
N ASP A 115 -5.94 -2.73 -18.60
CA ASP A 115 -5.49 -2.87 -19.98
C ASP A 115 -4.96 -1.56 -20.60
N LYS A 116 -5.17 -0.41 -19.94
CA LYS A 116 -4.76 0.92 -20.44
C LYS A 116 -4.15 1.80 -19.34
N PRO A 117 -3.25 2.73 -19.69
CA PRO A 117 -2.74 3.72 -18.75
C PRO A 117 -3.87 4.54 -18.10
N LEU A 118 -3.81 4.70 -16.78
CA LEU A 118 -4.73 5.51 -15.94
C LEU A 118 -6.23 5.14 -16.01
N LYS A 119 -6.61 4.03 -16.68
CA LYS A 119 -7.98 3.50 -16.61
C LYS A 119 -8.21 2.89 -15.23
N ARG A 120 -9.21 3.39 -14.51
CA ARG A 120 -9.54 2.96 -13.14
C ARG A 120 -10.41 1.70 -13.15
N ALA A 121 -10.01 0.69 -12.38
CA ALA A 121 -10.78 -0.54 -12.22
C ALA A 121 -11.94 -0.37 -11.23
N ILE A 122 -12.92 -1.29 -11.27
CA ILE A 122 -13.98 -1.41 -10.25
C ILE A 122 -13.64 -2.50 -9.24
N MET A 123 -13.90 -2.23 -7.95
CA MET A 123 -13.58 -3.15 -6.85
C MET A 123 -14.81 -3.41 -5.97
N PRO A 124 -15.79 -4.18 -6.48
CA PRO A 124 -17.09 -4.34 -5.84
C PRO A 124 -17.09 -5.19 -4.56
N PHE A 125 -16.03 -5.98 -4.28
CA PHE A 125 -15.89 -6.70 -3.00
C PHE A 125 -15.93 -5.76 -1.78
N GLY A 126 -15.42 -4.54 -1.93
CA GLY A 126 -15.49 -3.48 -0.92
C GLY A 126 -16.90 -2.89 -0.75
N GLY A 127 -17.73 -2.91 -1.80
CA GLY A 127 -19.10 -2.37 -1.78
C GLY A 127 -19.62 -1.96 -3.16
N ILE A 128 -20.67 -2.62 -3.66
CA ILE A 128 -21.25 -2.34 -4.98
C ILE A 128 -21.86 -0.93 -5.07
N ARG A 129 -22.56 -0.49 -4.02
CA ARG A 129 -23.17 0.85 -3.96
C ARG A 129 -22.16 1.98 -4.06
N VAL A 130 -20.93 1.75 -3.59
CA VAL A 130 -19.84 2.73 -3.68
C VAL A 130 -19.34 2.81 -5.12
N VAL A 131 -19.19 1.66 -5.77
CA VAL A 131 -18.79 1.58 -7.18
C VAL A 131 -19.82 2.28 -8.06
N GLU A 132 -21.11 1.99 -7.89
CA GLU A 132 -22.20 2.63 -8.63
C GLU A 132 -22.17 4.15 -8.52
N LYS A 133 -22.15 4.67 -7.29
CA LYS A 133 -22.07 6.11 -7.05
C LYS A 133 -20.81 6.74 -7.65
N SER A 134 -19.69 6.02 -7.60
CA SER A 134 -18.44 6.53 -8.20
C SER A 134 -18.56 6.60 -9.72
N LEU A 135 -19.11 5.56 -10.37
CA LEU A 135 -19.32 5.55 -11.82
C LEU A 135 -20.31 6.64 -12.25
N GLU A 136 -21.44 6.75 -11.57
CA GLU A 136 -22.47 7.78 -11.83
C GLU A 136 -21.91 9.20 -11.73
N ALA A 137 -21.05 9.46 -10.73
CA ALA A 137 -20.41 10.76 -10.54
C ALA A 137 -19.52 11.18 -11.72
N TYR A 138 -19.04 10.23 -12.52
CA TYR A 138 -18.22 10.48 -13.71
C TYR A 138 -18.92 10.13 -15.03
N GLY A 139 -20.24 9.92 -15.01
CA GLY A 139 -21.03 9.67 -16.22
C GLY A 139 -20.97 8.24 -16.77
N TYR A 140 -20.56 7.27 -15.96
CA TYR A 140 -20.55 5.85 -16.28
C TYR A 140 -21.71 5.11 -15.60
N THR A 141 -22.06 3.93 -16.10
CA THR A 141 -23.08 3.06 -15.52
C THR A 141 -22.53 1.66 -15.35
N ILE A 142 -22.79 1.03 -14.21
CA ILE A 142 -22.38 -0.35 -13.93
C ILE A 142 -23.08 -1.32 -14.90
N ASP A 143 -22.37 -2.37 -15.32
CA ASP A 143 -22.95 -3.47 -16.06
C ASP A 143 -23.99 -4.22 -15.19
N PRO A 144 -25.19 -4.54 -15.71
CA PRO A 144 -26.27 -5.17 -14.93
C PRO A 144 -25.91 -6.54 -14.35
N GLU A 145 -25.11 -7.34 -15.07
CA GLU A 145 -24.68 -8.65 -14.58
C GLU A 145 -23.75 -8.49 -13.38
N THR A 146 -22.87 -7.49 -13.42
CA THR A 146 -21.99 -7.14 -12.30
C THR A 146 -22.78 -6.67 -11.10
N HIS A 147 -23.79 -5.81 -11.31
CA HIS A 147 -24.72 -5.42 -10.25
C HIS A 147 -25.40 -6.63 -9.61
N ASP A 148 -25.98 -7.52 -10.42
CA ASP A 148 -26.68 -8.70 -9.94
C ASP A 148 -25.77 -9.62 -9.13
N VAL A 149 -24.52 -9.81 -9.56
CA VAL A 149 -23.55 -10.63 -8.82
C VAL A 149 -23.33 -10.10 -7.41
N PHE A 150 -23.09 -8.81 -7.24
CA PHE A 150 -22.75 -8.23 -5.94
C PHE A 150 -23.96 -7.78 -5.10
N THR A 151 -25.18 -7.97 -5.61
CA THR A 151 -26.42 -7.74 -4.85
C THR A 151 -27.14 -9.04 -4.51
N GLN A 152 -27.01 -10.10 -5.31
CA GLN A 152 -27.74 -11.35 -5.14
C GLN A 152 -26.86 -12.53 -4.69
N TYR A 153 -25.61 -12.62 -5.17
CA TYR A 153 -24.77 -13.81 -4.97
C TYR A 153 -23.59 -13.57 -4.03
N ARG A 154 -22.89 -12.44 -4.18
CA ARG A 154 -21.69 -12.10 -3.41
C ARG A 154 -21.94 -10.85 -2.58
N LYS A 155 -22.30 -11.05 -1.31
CA LYS A 155 -22.36 -9.98 -0.32
C LYS A 155 -21.03 -9.23 -0.23
N THR A 156 -21.07 -7.91 -0.06
CA THR A 156 -19.88 -7.06 0.01
C THR A 156 -19.47 -6.73 1.45
N HIS A 157 -18.24 -6.22 1.62
CA HIS A 157 -17.78 -5.65 2.90
C HIS A 157 -18.73 -4.56 3.40
N ASN A 158 -19.07 -3.59 2.54
CA ASN A 158 -20.02 -2.52 2.87
C ASN A 158 -21.36 -3.08 3.38
N ASP A 159 -21.99 -4.02 2.66
CA ASP A 159 -23.27 -4.58 3.10
C ASP A 159 -23.13 -5.32 4.44
N GLY A 160 -22.04 -6.08 4.62
CA GLY A 160 -21.72 -6.76 5.88
C GLY A 160 -21.65 -5.79 7.06
N VAL A 161 -20.91 -4.69 6.90
CA VAL A 161 -20.75 -3.67 7.94
C VAL A 161 -22.08 -3.03 8.29
N PHE A 162 -22.83 -2.59 7.28
CA PHE A 162 -24.09 -1.88 7.54
C PHE A 162 -25.15 -2.81 8.15
N ASP A 163 -25.19 -4.10 7.79
CA ASP A 163 -26.10 -5.06 8.44
C ASP A 163 -25.79 -5.27 9.93
N ALA A 164 -24.51 -5.19 10.33
CA ALA A 164 -24.10 -5.36 11.72
C ALA A 164 -24.06 -4.05 12.53
N TYR A 165 -24.08 -2.89 11.87
CA TYR A 165 -24.06 -1.60 12.55
C TYR A 165 -25.32 -1.35 13.39
N THR A 166 -25.09 -0.94 14.64
CA THR A 166 -26.17 -0.48 15.52
C THR A 166 -26.69 0.90 15.10
N ARG A 167 -27.88 1.27 15.60
CA ARG A 167 -28.44 2.62 15.41
C ARG A 167 -27.48 3.72 15.89
N GLN A 168 -26.76 3.47 16.99
CA GLN A 168 -25.82 4.43 17.56
C GLN A 168 -24.59 4.65 16.66
N MET A 169 -24.04 3.59 16.08
CA MET A 169 -22.93 3.68 15.12
C MET A 169 -23.31 4.51 13.90
N ARG A 170 -24.50 4.25 13.33
CA ARG A 170 -25.04 5.01 12.19
C ARG A 170 -25.24 6.49 12.51
N LYS A 171 -25.77 6.81 13.70
CA LYS A 171 -25.93 8.20 14.18
C LYS A 171 -24.58 8.92 14.34
N ALA A 172 -23.60 8.27 14.96
CA ALA A 172 -22.28 8.86 15.15
C ALA A 172 -21.62 9.17 13.80
N ARG A 173 -21.70 8.24 12.84
CA ARG A 173 -21.25 8.45 11.46
C ARG A 173 -21.96 9.62 10.78
N HIS A 174 -23.30 9.68 10.89
CA HIS A 174 -24.10 10.74 10.26
C HIS A 174 -23.78 12.13 10.82
N SER A 175 -23.62 12.24 12.14
CA SER A 175 -23.31 13.52 12.80
C SER A 175 -21.86 14.01 12.60
N GLY A 176 -20.97 13.13 12.13
CA GLY A 176 -19.56 13.46 11.93
C GLY A 176 -18.73 13.51 13.22
N ILE A 177 -19.21 12.93 14.34
CA ILE A 177 -18.37 12.70 15.52
C ILE A 177 -17.39 11.52 15.30
N ILE A 178 -17.74 10.58 14.42
CA ILE A 178 -16.84 9.56 13.88
C ILE A 178 -16.90 9.66 12.36
N THR A 179 -15.75 9.88 11.70
CA THR A 179 -15.73 10.19 10.26
C THR A 179 -14.69 9.40 9.50
N GLY A 180 -15.00 9.10 8.24
CA GLY A 180 -14.07 8.50 7.30
C GLY A 180 -13.70 7.05 7.60
N LEU A 181 -14.47 6.33 8.42
CA LEU A 181 -14.24 4.90 8.68
C LEU A 181 -14.15 4.10 7.37
N PRO A 182 -13.35 3.01 7.30
CA PRO A 182 -13.25 2.17 6.10
C PRO A 182 -14.45 1.22 5.97
N ASP A 183 -15.66 1.78 6.00
CA ASP A 183 -16.91 1.06 5.75
C ASP A 183 -17.39 1.15 4.30
N SER A 184 -16.71 1.95 3.46
CA SER A 184 -17.10 2.20 2.07
C SER A 184 -15.91 2.22 1.09
N TYR A 185 -14.77 1.66 1.47
CA TYR A 185 -13.57 1.50 0.64
C TYR A 185 -12.64 0.48 1.32
N GLY A 186 -11.64 -0.06 0.60
CA GLY A 186 -10.67 -0.99 1.19
C GLY A 186 -9.91 -0.37 2.37
N ARG A 187 -9.67 -1.14 3.45
CA ARG A 187 -9.05 -0.60 4.67
C ARG A 187 -7.61 -0.11 4.47
N GLY A 188 -6.83 -0.76 3.60
CA GLY A 188 -5.40 -0.47 3.42
C GLY A 188 -4.61 -0.66 4.72
N ARG A 189 -3.50 0.08 4.88
CA ARG A 189 -2.59 -0.04 6.04
C ARG A 189 -1.98 -1.44 6.21
N ILE A 190 -1.72 -2.07 5.07
CA ILE A 190 -1.02 -3.34 4.93
C ILE A 190 0.14 -3.08 3.97
N ILE A 191 1.30 -3.67 4.26
CA ILE A 191 2.46 -3.62 3.37
C ILE A 191 2.92 -5.06 3.16
N GLY A 192 2.53 -5.66 2.03
CA GLY A 192 3.13 -6.93 1.62
C GLY A 192 4.64 -6.76 1.43
N ASP A 193 5.43 -7.74 1.85
CA ASP A 193 6.88 -7.68 1.60
C ASP A 193 7.18 -8.04 0.14
N TYR A 194 6.94 -7.11 -0.78
CA TYR A 194 7.03 -7.34 -2.23
C TYR A 194 8.44 -7.74 -2.69
N ARG A 195 9.46 -7.43 -1.89
CA ARG A 195 10.86 -7.84 -2.08
C ARG A 195 11.03 -9.36 -2.05
N ARG A 196 10.14 -10.08 -1.34
CA ARG A 196 10.13 -11.55 -1.31
C ARG A 196 9.98 -12.15 -2.70
N VAL A 197 9.16 -11.54 -3.55
CA VAL A 197 8.95 -12.01 -4.92
C VAL A 197 10.28 -12.01 -5.69
N ALA A 198 11.03 -10.90 -5.61
CA ALA A 198 12.34 -10.80 -6.23
C ALA A 198 13.39 -11.73 -5.62
N LEU A 199 13.44 -11.81 -4.29
CA LEU A 199 14.49 -12.56 -3.60
C LEU A 199 14.34 -14.08 -3.74
N TYR A 200 13.11 -14.60 -3.65
CA TYR A 200 12.85 -16.04 -3.56
C TYR A 200 12.23 -16.63 -4.81
N GLY A 201 11.54 -15.83 -5.64
CA GLY A 201 10.64 -16.35 -6.65
C GLY A 201 9.36 -16.91 -6.04
N VAL A 202 8.31 -17.01 -6.85
CA VAL A 202 6.97 -17.34 -6.39
C VAL A 202 6.82 -18.83 -6.05
N ASP A 203 7.61 -19.73 -6.66
CA ASP A 203 7.51 -21.16 -6.36
C ASP A 203 7.99 -21.47 -4.94
N PHE A 204 9.10 -20.85 -4.51
CA PHE A 204 9.58 -20.96 -3.13
C PHE A 204 8.56 -20.41 -2.13
N LEU A 205 7.92 -19.27 -2.43
CA LEU A 205 6.91 -18.67 -1.55
C LEU A 205 5.63 -19.53 -1.46
N ILE A 206 5.25 -20.22 -2.55
CA ILE A 206 4.15 -21.18 -2.51
C ILE A 206 4.50 -22.36 -1.62
N GLU A 207 5.73 -22.90 -1.72
CA GLU A 207 6.19 -24.00 -0.88
C GLU A 207 6.22 -23.60 0.60
N ASP A 208 6.77 -22.44 0.93
CA ASP A 208 6.76 -21.88 2.29
C ASP A 208 5.33 -21.76 2.84
N LYS A 209 4.38 -21.24 2.05
CA LYS A 209 2.97 -21.15 2.46
C LYS A 209 2.30 -22.50 2.62
N GLN A 210 2.67 -23.51 1.82
CA GLN A 210 2.19 -24.88 2.00
C GLN A 210 2.70 -25.48 3.30
N GLN A 211 3.96 -25.26 3.65
CA GLN A 211 4.52 -25.68 4.94
C GLN A 211 3.82 -24.97 6.11
N GLN A 212 3.55 -23.67 6.00
CA GLN A 212 2.76 -22.93 6.99
C GLN A 212 1.35 -23.50 7.14
N LEU A 213 0.67 -23.86 6.04
CA LEU A 213 -0.65 -24.50 6.09
C LEU A 213 -0.62 -25.88 6.79
N SER A 214 0.37 -26.71 6.48
CA SER A 214 0.57 -28.01 7.12
C SER A 214 0.91 -27.88 8.60
N SER A 215 1.58 -26.79 9.01
CA SER A 215 1.89 -26.52 10.43
C SER A 215 0.67 -26.27 11.31
N LEU A 216 -0.52 -26.10 10.71
CA LEU A 216 -1.81 -25.87 11.38
C LEU A 216 -2.69 -27.14 11.41
N GLU A 217 -2.10 -28.33 11.23
CA GLU A 217 -2.79 -29.62 11.38
C GLU A 217 -2.82 -30.03 12.86
N TYR A 218 -3.60 -29.27 13.65
CA TYR A 218 -3.78 -29.52 15.07
C TYR A 218 -4.87 -30.56 15.35
N ASP A 219 -4.86 -31.12 16.56
CA ASP A 219 -5.87 -32.09 17.02
C ASP A 219 -7.27 -31.47 17.16
N VAL A 220 -7.35 -30.16 17.41
CA VAL A 220 -8.60 -29.40 17.57
C VAL A 220 -8.69 -28.31 16.49
N MET A 221 -9.83 -28.26 15.81
CA MET A 221 -10.14 -27.27 14.76
C MET A 221 -11.20 -26.29 15.26
N ASP A 222 -10.76 -25.19 15.87
CA ASP A 222 -11.63 -24.08 16.26
C ASP A 222 -11.75 -23.03 15.15
N GLU A 223 -12.54 -21.97 15.39
CA GLU A 223 -12.77 -20.91 14.40
C GLU A 223 -11.47 -20.21 13.97
N GLU A 224 -10.53 -19.98 14.89
CA GLU A 224 -9.29 -19.27 14.58
C GLU A 224 -8.38 -20.10 13.69
N VAL A 225 -8.23 -21.39 13.99
CA VAL A 225 -7.45 -22.33 13.17
C VAL A 225 -8.08 -22.52 11.81
N ILE A 226 -9.41 -22.71 11.74
CA ILE A 226 -10.12 -22.87 10.46
C ILE A 226 -9.95 -21.63 9.58
N ARG A 227 -10.15 -20.44 10.16
CA ARG A 227 -9.99 -19.16 9.45
C ARG A 227 -8.57 -19.00 8.91
N LEU A 228 -7.55 -19.21 9.75
CA LEU A 228 -6.16 -19.05 9.34
C LEU A 228 -5.76 -20.04 8.23
N ARG A 229 -6.26 -21.28 8.27
CA ARG A 229 -6.05 -22.26 7.20
C ARG A 229 -6.70 -21.85 5.87
N GLU A 230 -7.92 -21.31 5.92
CA GLU A 230 -8.60 -20.76 4.74
C GLU A 230 -7.83 -19.57 4.17
N GLU A 231 -7.42 -18.63 5.03
CA GLU A 231 -6.62 -17.47 4.65
C GLU A 231 -5.31 -17.88 3.95
N ILE A 232 -4.54 -18.81 4.51
CA ILE A 232 -3.29 -19.29 3.88
C ILE A 232 -3.58 -20.02 2.56
N SER A 233 -4.70 -20.73 2.47
CA SER A 233 -5.11 -21.37 1.20
C SER A 233 -5.41 -20.33 0.11
N GLU A 234 -6.06 -19.21 0.46
CA GLU A 234 -6.25 -18.09 -0.46
C GLU A 234 -4.94 -17.38 -0.80
N GLN A 235 -4.03 -17.22 0.16
CA GLN A 235 -2.68 -16.69 -0.08
C GLN A 235 -1.92 -17.51 -1.12
N ILE A 236 -1.96 -18.85 -1.04
CA ILE A 236 -1.36 -19.75 -2.04
C ILE A 236 -1.99 -19.55 -3.43
N LYS A 237 -3.32 -19.39 -3.50
CA LYS A 237 -4.02 -19.11 -4.76
C LYS A 237 -3.61 -17.75 -5.33
N ALA A 238 -3.42 -16.74 -4.49
CA ALA A 238 -2.97 -15.41 -4.89
C ALA A 238 -1.56 -15.45 -5.50
N LEU A 239 -0.63 -16.18 -4.89
CA LEU A 239 0.72 -16.39 -5.44
C LEU A 239 0.68 -17.10 -6.80
N LYS A 240 -0.20 -18.10 -6.97
CA LYS A 240 -0.40 -18.75 -8.28
C LYS A 240 -0.95 -17.78 -9.33
N LYS A 241 -1.89 -16.91 -8.95
CA LYS A 241 -2.39 -15.84 -9.82
C LYS A 241 -1.29 -14.83 -10.18
N LEU A 242 -0.40 -14.51 -9.25
CA LEU A 242 0.76 -13.64 -9.50
C LEU A 242 1.67 -14.22 -10.60
N LYS A 243 1.95 -15.53 -10.60
CA LYS A 243 2.69 -16.17 -11.71
C LYS A 243 1.98 -16.01 -13.06
N ILE A 244 0.65 -16.20 -13.10
CA ILE A 244 -0.15 -16.02 -14.32
C ILE A 244 -0.09 -14.56 -14.80
N MET A 245 -0.18 -13.60 -13.87
CA MET A 245 -0.04 -12.18 -14.18
C MET A 245 1.35 -11.88 -14.76
N GLY A 246 2.44 -12.32 -14.14
CA GLY A 246 3.79 -12.15 -14.68
C GLY A 246 3.94 -12.76 -16.07
N ALA A 247 3.40 -13.96 -16.29
CA ALA A 247 3.44 -14.64 -17.58
C ALA A 247 2.69 -13.88 -18.68
N SER A 248 1.60 -13.15 -18.35
CA SER A 248 0.89 -12.30 -19.31
C SER A 248 1.73 -11.13 -19.84
N TYR A 249 2.75 -10.72 -19.07
CA TYR A 249 3.75 -9.73 -19.46
C TYR A 249 5.04 -10.38 -20.02
N GLY A 250 5.08 -11.71 -20.16
CA GLY A 250 6.24 -12.44 -20.67
C GLY A 250 7.32 -12.78 -19.64
N PHE A 251 7.00 -12.74 -18.33
CA PHE A 251 7.95 -13.05 -17.25
C PHE A 251 7.58 -14.34 -16.52
N ASP A 252 8.56 -15.21 -16.27
CA ASP A 252 8.39 -16.36 -15.37
C ASP A 252 8.83 -16.01 -13.95
N LEU A 253 7.86 -15.73 -13.09
CA LEU A 253 8.12 -15.39 -11.69
C LEU A 253 8.39 -16.61 -10.80
N GLY A 254 8.46 -17.83 -11.36
CA GLY A 254 8.72 -19.03 -10.57
C GLY A 254 10.03 -18.97 -9.80
N ASN A 255 11.09 -18.54 -10.48
CA ASN A 255 12.45 -18.44 -9.94
C ASN A 255 12.75 -17.03 -9.38
N PRO A 256 13.73 -16.92 -8.46
CA PRO A 256 14.21 -15.64 -7.96
C PRO A 256 14.82 -14.78 -9.08
N ALA A 257 14.80 -13.46 -8.88
CA ALA A 257 15.33 -12.49 -9.82
C ALA A 257 16.84 -12.64 -10.00
N ALA A 258 17.28 -12.69 -11.26
CA ALA A 258 18.65 -12.96 -11.65
C ALA A 258 19.54 -11.71 -11.75
N ASN A 259 18.94 -10.53 -11.95
CA ASN A 259 19.62 -9.25 -12.19
C ASN A 259 18.79 -8.07 -11.66
N ALA A 260 19.34 -6.87 -11.71
CA ALA A 260 18.74 -5.63 -11.22
C ALA A 260 17.38 -5.34 -11.87
N GLN A 261 17.27 -5.50 -13.20
CA GLN A 261 16.01 -5.27 -13.91
C GLN A 261 14.93 -6.26 -13.44
N GLN A 262 15.26 -7.54 -13.30
CA GLN A 262 14.33 -8.53 -12.76
C GLN A 262 14.00 -8.26 -11.30
N ALA A 263 14.94 -7.84 -10.45
CA ALA A 263 14.67 -7.57 -9.05
C ALA A 263 13.67 -6.41 -8.88
N ILE A 264 13.82 -5.35 -9.68
CA ILE A 264 12.87 -4.23 -9.74
C ILE A 264 11.53 -4.71 -10.29
N GLN A 265 11.51 -5.44 -11.41
CA GLN A 265 10.29 -5.91 -12.05
C GLN A 265 9.50 -6.92 -11.19
N TRP A 266 10.16 -7.82 -10.46
CA TRP A 266 9.51 -8.82 -9.60
C TRP A 266 8.92 -8.15 -8.36
N THR A 267 9.67 -7.22 -7.77
CA THR A 267 9.17 -6.38 -6.66
C THR A 267 7.95 -5.58 -7.11
N TYR A 268 8.02 -4.96 -8.30
CA TYR A 268 6.89 -4.24 -8.87
C TYR A 268 5.70 -5.15 -9.15
N PHE A 269 5.88 -6.37 -9.66
CA PHE A 269 4.77 -7.28 -9.89
C PHE A 269 4.08 -7.73 -8.59
N GLY A 270 4.83 -7.92 -7.51
CA GLY A 270 4.24 -8.14 -6.19
C GLY A 270 3.32 -6.99 -5.79
N TYR A 271 3.80 -5.75 -5.93
CA TYR A 271 3.01 -4.55 -5.64
C TYR A 271 1.83 -4.34 -6.61
N LEU A 272 2.05 -4.53 -7.91
CA LEU A 272 1.05 -4.38 -8.96
C LEU A 272 -0.14 -5.32 -8.73
N ALA A 273 0.13 -6.56 -8.35
CA ALA A 273 -0.93 -7.52 -8.07
C ALA A 273 -1.72 -7.13 -6.81
N ALA A 274 -1.11 -6.46 -5.81
CA ALA A 274 -1.81 -5.91 -4.66
C ALA A 274 -2.76 -4.77 -5.08
N VAL A 275 -2.27 -3.80 -5.86
CA VAL A 275 -3.11 -2.67 -6.35
C VAL A 275 -4.07 -3.05 -7.48
N LYS A 276 -3.99 -4.29 -8.01
CA LYS A 276 -5.03 -4.89 -8.86
C LYS A 276 -6.13 -5.56 -8.05
N GLU A 277 -5.82 -6.05 -6.86
CA GLU A 277 -6.77 -6.82 -6.03
C GLU A 277 -7.49 -5.93 -5.01
N GLN A 278 -6.82 -4.91 -4.49
CA GLN A 278 -7.29 -4.08 -3.37
C GLN A 278 -7.25 -2.59 -3.70
N ASN A 279 -8.21 -1.83 -3.15
CA ASN A 279 -8.28 -0.37 -3.23
C ASN A 279 -8.20 0.27 -1.83
N GLY A 280 -7.28 -0.23 -1.00
CA GLY A 280 -6.96 0.36 0.29
C GLY A 280 -6.83 1.88 0.22
N ALA A 281 -7.18 2.60 1.30
CA ALA A 281 -6.90 4.04 1.33
C ALA A 281 -5.40 4.28 1.06
N ALA A 282 -4.54 3.61 1.84
CA ALA A 282 -3.09 3.60 1.64
C ALA A 282 -2.60 2.22 1.19
N MET A 283 -1.93 2.19 0.04
CA MET A 283 -1.28 1.02 -0.57
C MET A 283 0.22 1.27 -0.62
N SER A 284 0.88 1.19 0.53
CA SER A 284 2.29 1.60 0.65
C SER A 284 3.25 0.55 0.09
N LEU A 285 4.33 0.99 -0.52
CA LEU A 285 5.33 0.11 -1.15
C LEU A 285 6.25 -0.57 -0.11
N GLY A 286 6.54 0.12 0.99
CA GLY A 286 7.40 -0.39 2.05
C GLY A 286 8.80 0.21 2.04
N ARG A 287 9.83 -0.65 1.99
CA ARG A 287 11.25 -0.28 2.07
C ARG A 287 12.06 -1.05 1.04
N VAL A 288 12.07 -0.59 -0.20
CA VAL A 288 12.65 -1.34 -1.33
C VAL A 288 13.97 -0.78 -1.84
N SER A 289 14.25 0.51 -1.63
CA SER A 289 15.41 1.20 -2.22
C SER A 289 16.75 0.52 -1.88
N ASN A 290 17.02 0.26 -0.60
CA ASN A 290 18.25 -0.41 -0.15
C ASN A 290 18.33 -1.89 -0.55
N PHE A 291 17.19 -2.59 -0.61
CA PHE A 291 17.10 -3.96 -1.08
C PHE A 291 17.47 -4.06 -2.57
N LEU A 292 16.89 -3.20 -3.41
CA LEU A 292 17.14 -3.18 -4.84
C LEU A 292 18.59 -2.78 -5.15
N ASP A 293 19.21 -1.93 -4.33
CA ASP A 293 20.61 -1.53 -4.49
C ASP A 293 21.58 -2.72 -4.45
N ILE A 294 21.23 -3.81 -3.74
CA ILE A 294 22.08 -5.01 -3.65
C ILE A 294 22.25 -5.66 -5.03
N TYR A 295 21.18 -5.75 -5.81
CA TYR A 295 21.21 -6.30 -7.16
C TYR A 295 21.89 -5.31 -8.13
N ILE A 296 21.55 -4.03 -8.01
CA ILE A 296 22.13 -2.96 -8.83
C ILE A 296 23.65 -2.90 -8.66
N GLU A 297 24.14 -2.89 -7.43
CA GLU A 297 25.56 -2.78 -7.12
C GLU A 297 26.34 -4.01 -7.59
N ARG A 298 25.72 -5.19 -7.56
CA ARG A 298 26.31 -6.41 -8.11
C ARG A 298 26.48 -6.30 -9.63
N ASP A 299 25.44 -5.87 -10.33
CA ASP A 299 25.44 -5.80 -11.79
C ASP A 299 26.31 -4.63 -12.31
N LEU A 300 26.40 -3.52 -11.55
CA LEU A 300 27.35 -2.43 -11.81
C LEU A 300 28.80 -2.92 -11.67
N LYS A 301 29.10 -3.74 -10.65
CA LYS A 301 30.44 -4.30 -10.42
C LYS A 301 30.86 -5.32 -11.48
N SER A 302 29.92 -6.08 -12.05
CA SER A 302 30.22 -6.97 -13.16
C SER A 302 30.29 -6.25 -14.52
N GLY A 303 29.88 -4.97 -14.57
CA GLY A 303 29.83 -4.18 -15.80
C GLY A 303 28.66 -4.56 -16.72
N GLU A 304 27.66 -5.28 -16.21
CA GLU A 304 26.47 -5.69 -16.96
C GLU A 304 25.51 -4.53 -17.22
N ILE A 305 25.52 -3.53 -16.34
CA ILE A 305 24.68 -2.34 -16.43
C ILE A 305 25.51 -1.09 -16.14
N SER A 306 25.18 0.03 -16.78
CA SER A 306 25.74 1.35 -16.47
C SER A 306 24.86 2.11 -15.48
N GLU A 307 25.42 3.13 -14.82
CA GLU A 307 24.66 3.99 -13.90
C GLU A 307 23.45 4.65 -14.60
N ALA A 308 23.60 5.07 -15.85
CA ALA A 308 22.51 5.67 -16.63
C ALA A 308 21.37 4.66 -16.91
N GLN A 309 21.71 3.41 -17.19
CA GLN A 309 20.72 2.34 -17.35
C GLN A 309 20.05 2.01 -16.02
N VAL A 310 20.77 2.05 -14.89
CA VAL A 310 20.16 1.89 -13.57
C VAL A 310 19.15 3.00 -13.30
N GLN A 311 19.51 4.26 -13.56
CA GLN A 311 18.58 5.37 -13.35
C GLN A 311 17.35 5.26 -14.26
N GLU A 312 17.49 4.81 -15.51
CA GLU A 312 16.34 4.49 -16.39
C GLU A 312 15.39 3.46 -15.75
N LEU A 313 15.92 2.39 -15.15
CA LEU A 313 15.09 1.39 -14.47
C LEU A 313 14.34 1.97 -13.26
N ILE A 314 15.01 2.79 -12.46
CA ILE A 314 14.40 3.44 -11.27
C ILE A 314 13.36 4.47 -11.68
N ASP A 315 13.65 5.30 -12.69
CA ASP A 315 12.70 6.29 -13.20
C ASP A 315 11.45 5.60 -13.76
N GLN A 316 11.60 4.54 -14.56
CA GLN A 316 10.44 3.82 -15.10
C GLN A 316 9.66 3.05 -14.03
N PHE A 317 10.34 2.51 -13.00
CA PHE A 317 9.67 1.93 -11.85
C PHE A 317 8.83 2.97 -11.11
N VAL A 318 9.42 4.12 -10.76
CA VAL A 318 8.72 5.22 -10.09
C VAL A 318 7.59 5.80 -10.95
N MET A 319 7.78 5.87 -12.26
CA MET A 319 6.74 6.26 -13.21
C MET A 319 5.50 5.36 -13.08
N LYS A 320 5.68 4.04 -12.96
CA LYS A 320 4.56 3.13 -12.75
C LYS A 320 3.87 3.36 -11.40
N LEU A 321 4.63 3.62 -10.33
CA LEU A 321 4.06 3.98 -9.02
C LEU A 321 3.22 5.27 -9.09
N ARG A 322 3.66 6.27 -9.87
CA ARG A 322 2.92 7.52 -10.12
C ARG A 322 1.60 7.33 -10.88
N MET A 323 1.41 6.19 -11.53
CA MET A 323 0.25 5.88 -12.36
C MET A 323 -0.82 5.06 -11.65
N VAL A 324 -0.60 4.65 -10.39
CA VAL A 324 -1.61 3.92 -9.63
C VAL A 324 -2.82 4.83 -9.39
N ARG A 325 -4.02 4.33 -9.66
CA ARG A 325 -5.29 5.03 -9.50
C ARG A 325 -6.36 4.09 -8.94
N PHE A 326 -7.31 4.66 -8.20
CA PHE A 326 -8.50 3.95 -7.76
C PHE A 326 -9.75 4.75 -8.08
N LEU A 327 -10.83 4.08 -8.45
CA LEU A 327 -12.13 4.75 -8.61
C LEU A 327 -12.66 5.13 -7.23
N ARG A 328 -12.90 6.43 -6.99
CA ARG A 328 -13.35 7.00 -5.71
C ARG A 328 -14.56 7.90 -5.91
N THR A 329 -15.43 7.95 -4.90
CA THR A 329 -16.56 8.89 -4.89
C THR A 329 -16.08 10.32 -4.60
N PRO A 330 -16.86 11.35 -4.97
CA PRO A 330 -16.57 12.74 -4.60
C PRO A 330 -16.43 12.95 -3.09
N GLU A 331 -17.19 12.24 -2.24
CA GLU A 331 -17.08 12.35 -0.78
C GLU A 331 -15.74 11.81 -0.25
N TYR A 332 -15.22 10.73 -0.85
CA TYR A 332 -13.87 10.26 -0.53
C TYR A 332 -12.83 11.34 -0.87
N ASN A 333 -12.95 11.97 -2.04
CA ASN A 333 -12.03 13.02 -2.48
C ASN A 333 -12.08 14.30 -1.61
N GLN A 334 -13.19 14.53 -0.89
CA GLN A 334 -13.27 15.60 0.12
C GLN A 334 -12.54 15.23 1.42
N LEU A 335 -12.55 13.96 1.81
CA LEU A 335 -11.83 13.46 2.99
C LEU A 335 -10.33 13.31 2.72
N PHE A 336 -9.99 12.91 1.50
CA PHE A 336 -8.65 12.58 1.03
C PHE A 336 -8.41 13.30 -0.30
N ALA A 337 -8.04 14.58 -0.19
CA ALA A 337 -7.85 15.45 -1.34
C ALA A 337 -6.68 15.02 -2.23
N ALA A 338 -6.79 15.35 -3.53
CA ALA A 338 -5.78 15.11 -4.56
C ALA A 338 -5.58 13.64 -4.99
N ASP A 339 -6.61 12.80 -4.85
CA ASP A 339 -6.62 11.40 -5.32
C ASP A 339 -5.43 10.57 -4.79
N PRO A 340 -5.13 10.62 -3.47
CA PRO A 340 -3.94 10.00 -2.91
C PRO A 340 -4.08 8.48 -2.87
N VAL A 341 -2.94 7.81 -3.05
CA VAL A 341 -2.83 6.35 -2.96
C VAL A 341 -1.88 5.94 -1.82
N TRP A 342 -1.03 6.87 -1.37
CA TRP A 342 0.05 6.68 -0.41
C TRP A 342 0.91 5.48 -0.77
N VAL A 343 1.53 5.55 -1.96
CA VAL A 343 2.58 4.63 -2.39
C VAL A 343 3.86 4.98 -1.64
N THR A 344 3.82 4.76 -0.32
CA THR A 344 4.89 5.18 0.58
C THR A 344 6.10 4.26 0.45
N GLU A 345 7.25 4.84 0.13
CA GLU A 345 8.57 4.20 0.15
C GLU A 345 9.40 4.87 1.22
N VAL A 346 9.96 4.07 2.14
CA VAL A 346 10.88 4.57 3.17
C VAL A 346 12.33 4.43 2.73
N ILE A 347 13.11 5.49 2.88
CA ILE A 347 14.47 5.62 2.36
C ILE A 347 15.44 5.90 3.50
N GLY A 348 16.62 5.27 3.45
CA GLY A 348 17.72 5.54 4.38
C GLY A 348 17.50 4.87 5.74
N GLY A 349 17.66 5.64 6.82
CA GLY A 349 17.69 5.14 8.20
C GLY A 349 19.03 4.52 8.60
N MET A 350 19.08 3.95 9.80
CA MET A 350 20.25 3.27 10.36
C MET A 350 19.93 1.81 10.65
N GLY A 351 20.93 0.94 10.57
CA GLY A 351 20.87 -0.42 11.08
C GLY A 351 20.90 -0.45 12.61
N VAL A 352 20.39 -1.54 13.21
CA VAL A 352 20.60 -1.78 14.66
C VAL A 352 22.10 -1.99 14.99
N ASP A 353 22.91 -2.30 13.98
CA ASP A 353 24.37 -2.38 14.03
C ASP A 353 25.06 -1.01 13.87
N SER A 354 24.29 0.09 13.85
CA SER A 354 24.74 1.47 13.70
C SER A 354 25.30 1.87 12.33
N ARG A 355 25.34 0.97 11.33
CA ARG A 355 25.71 1.36 9.97
C ARG A 355 24.54 2.08 9.30
N PRO A 356 24.76 3.15 8.51
CA PRO A 356 23.69 3.74 7.71
C PRO A 356 23.10 2.73 6.73
N LEU A 357 21.78 2.72 6.59
CA LEU A 357 21.07 1.97 5.54
C LEU A 357 20.84 2.82 4.28
N VAL A 358 21.54 3.96 4.19
CA VAL A 358 21.64 4.79 2.99
C VAL A 358 22.50 4.07 1.95
N THR A 359 22.00 4.00 0.73
CA THR A 359 22.69 3.39 -0.41
C THR A 359 22.69 4.36 -1.60
N LYS A 360 23.39 4.03 -2.69
CA LYS A 360 23.28 4.84 -3.92
C LYS A 360 21.83 4.91 -4.40
N ASN A 361 21.09 3.83 -4.30
CA ASN A 361 19.67 3.82 -4.68
C ASN A 361 18.80 4.77 -3.84
N SER A 362 19.21 5.11 -2.61
CA SER A 362 18.53 6.16 -1.83
C SER A 362 18.55 7.50 -2.57
N PHE A 363 19.68 7.85 -3.20
CA PHE A 363 19.79 9.06 -4.02
C PHE A 363 19.04 8.92 -5.34
N ARG A 364 19.09 7.76 -6.01
CA ARG A 364 18.38 7.51 -7.28
C ARG A 364 16.87 7.68 -7.17
N PHE A 365 16.27 7.17 -6.08
CA PHE A 365 14.84 7.34 -5.80
C PHE A 365 14.47 8.82 -5.64
N LEU A 366 15.26 9.58 -4.87
CA LEU A 366 15.05 11.02 -4.73
C LEU A 366 15.30 11.77 -6.04
N HIS A 367 16.24 11.29 -6.86
CA HIS A 367 16.57 11.90 -8.15
C HIS A 367 15.43 11.83 -9.17
N THR A 368 14.50 10.89 -9.00
CA THR A 368 13.28 10.84 -9.82
C THR A 368 12.43 12.12 -9.71
N LEU A 369 12.57 12.90 -8.64
CA LEU A 369 11.92 14.21 -8.49
C LEU A 369 12.55 15.31 -9.36
N TYR A 370 13.77 15.10 -9.89
CA TYR A 370 14.37 15.95 -10.93
C TYR A 370 14.08 15.39 -12.32
N ASN A 371 14.35 14.09 -12.55
CA ASN A 371 14.16 13.45 -13.85
C ASN A 371 12.70 13.46 -14.30
N LEU A 372 11.78 13.02 -13.44
CA LEU A 372 10.33 12.99 -13.73
C LEU A 372 9.62 14.24 -13.20
N GLY A 373 10.33 15.16 -12.58
CA GLY A 373 9.78 16.33 -11.90
C GLY A 373 9.08 16.02 -10.56
N PRO A 374 8.72 17.06 -9.79
CA PRO A 374 8.05 16.93 -8.50
C PRO A 374 6.71 16.20 -8.60
N ALA A 375 6.43 15.31 -7.65
CA ALA A 375 5.16 14.60 -7.57
C ALA A 375 4.85 14.21 -6.12
N PRO A 376 3.56 14.14 -5.74
CA PRO A 376 3.14 13.67 -4.42
C PRO A 376 3.29 12.15 -4.24
N GLU A 377 3.32 11.40 -5.34
CA GLU A 377 3.50 9.95 -5.36
C GLU A 377 4.77 9.58 -6.15
N PRO A 378 5.45 8.48 -5.82
CA PRO A 378 5.36 7.78 -4.54
C PRO A 378 5.66 8.72 -3.37
N ASN A 379 5.02 8.50 -2.24
CA ASN A 379 5.25 9.28 -1.02
C ASN A 379 6.62 8.91 -0.41
N LEU A 380 7.68 9.63 -0.83
CA LEU A 380 9.05 9.35 -0.41
C LEU A 380 9.30 9.83 1.02
N THR A 381 9.60 8.87 1.91
CA THR A 381 9.75 9.10 3.35
C THR A 381 11.17 8.84 3.79
N ILE A 382 11.88 9.87 4.22
CA ILE A 382 13.22 9.74 4.76
C ILE A 382 13.13 9.28 6.21
N LEU A 383 13.71 8.11 6.52
CA LEU A 383 13.93 7.68 7.89
C LEU A 383 15.14 8.45 8.44
N TRP A 384 14.85 9.56 9.11
CA TRP A 384 15.83 10.54 9.55
C TRP A 384 16.50 10.11 10.85
N SER A 385 17.82 10.17 10.88
CA SER A 385 18.63 9.97 12.08
C SER A 385 19.71 11.05 12.17
N GLU A 386 20.08 11.43 13.39
CA GLU A 386 21.22 12.29 13.66
C GLU A 386 22.54 11.71 13.13
N LYS A 387 22.60 10.39 12.92
CA LYS A 387 23.80 9.69 12.44
C LYS A 387 23.81 9.39 10.93
N LEU A 388 22.82 9.87 10.17
CA LEU A 388 22.87 9.73 8.72
C LEU A 388 24.10 10.43 8.11
N PRO A 389 24.65 9.91 6.99
CA PRO A 389 25.73 10.56 6.26
C PRO A 389 25.39 12.02 5.92
N ILE A 390 26.35 12.92 6.13
CA ILE A 390 26.12 14.36 5.96
C ILE A 390 25.72 14.72 4.53
N ALA A 391 26.33 14.06 3.53
CA ALA A 391 26.02 14.26 2.13
C ALA A 391 24.56 13.90 1.80
N PHE A 392 24.06 12.79 2.36
CA PHE A 392 22.66 12.40 2.19
C PHE A 392 21.71 13.40 2.85
N LYS A 393 22.02 13.87 4.08
CA LYS A 393 21.21 14.91 4.74
C LYS A 393 21.13 16.20 3.93
N GLN A 394 22.26 16.63 3.37
CA GLN A 394 22.33 17.81 2.51
C GLN A 394 21.53 17.62 1.23
N TYR A 395 21.62 16.45 0.59
CA TYR A 395 20.84 16.14 -0.60
C TYR A 395 19.34 16.04 -0.32
N CYS A 396 18.91 15.42 0.77
CA CYS A 396 17.50 15.45 1.20
C CYS A 396 17.03 16.90 1.41
N SER A 397 17.83 17.74 2.08
CA SER A 397 17.50 19.15 2.30
C SER A 397 17.34 19.91 0.97
N LYS A 398 18.26 19.69 0.02
CA LYS A 398 18.19 20.25 -1.34
C LYS A 398 16.93 19.81 -2.07
N VAL A 399 16.63 18.50 -2.09
CA VAL A 399 15.41 17.95 -2.70
C VAL A 399 14.15 18.56 -2.07
N SER A 400 14.11 18.73 -0.74
CA SER A 400 12.99 19.41 -0.07
C SER A 400 12.84 20.87 -0.52
N ILE A 401 13.94 21.62 -0.59
CA ILE A 401 13.94 23.01 -1.05
C ILE A 401 13.43 23.11 -2.49
N ASP A 402 13.93 22.24 -3.37
CA ASP A 402 13.65 22.33 -4.80
C ASP A 402 12.25 21.81 -5.18
N THR A 403 11.71 20.86 -4.41
CA THR A 403 10.53 20.08 -4.85
C THR A 403 9.37 20.06 -3.85
N SER A 404 9.62 20.30 -2.56
CA SER A 404 8.63 20.14 -1.48
C SER A 404 7.89 18.80 -1.49
N SER A 405 8.52 17.73 -2.01
CA SER A 405 7.84 16.46 -2.33
C SER A 405 8.31 15.26 -1.49
N ILE A 406 9.02 15.49 -0.39
CA ILE A 406 9.49 14.40 0.50
C ILE A 406 9.09 14.69 1.95
N GLN A 407 8.84 13.62 2.71
CA GLN A 407 8.54 13.68 4.14
C GLN A 407 9.66 13.05 4.97
N TYR A 408 9.69 13.35 6.27
CA TYR A 408 10.71 12.89 7.21
C TYR A 408 10.05 12.26 8.43
N GLU A 409 10.58 11.12 8.84
CA GLU A 409 10.12 10.40 10.03
C GLU A 409 11.31 10.04 10.92
N ASN A 410 11.12 10.07 12.24
CA ASN A 410 12.24 9.96 13.19
C ASN A 410 12.67 8.49 13.40
N ASP A 411 13.74 8.09 12.72
CA ASP A 411 14.31 6.75 12.82
C ASP A 411 14.99 6.50 14.17
N ASP A 412 15.53 7.53 14.82
CA ASP A 412 16.12 7.39 16.15
C ASP A 412 15.07 7.07 17.22
N LEU A 413 13.82 7.46 16.99
CA LEU A 413 12.68 7.12 17.84
C LEU A 413 12.08 5.74 17.50
N MET A 414 11.88 5.43 16.22
CA MET A 414 11.14 4.23 15.80
C MET A 414 12.01 2.97 15.76
N ARG A 415 13.28 3.07 15.35
CA ARG A 415 14.17 1.91 15.19
C ARG A 415 14.34 1.06 16.47
N PRO A 416 14.41 1.63 17.69
CA PRO A 416 14.44 0.83 18.92
C PRO A 416 13.22 -0.08 19.12
N GLU A 417 12.05 0.31 18.60
CA GLU A 417 10.80 -0.45 18.75
C GLU A 417 10.56 -1.42 17.58
N PHE A 418 10.77 -0.94 16.35
CA PHE A 418 10.43 -1.68 15.14
C PHE A 418 11.62 -2.42 14.51
N GLY A 419 12.85 -2.18 14.98
CA GLY A 419 14.07 -2.71 14.37
C GLY A 419 14.49 -1.89 13.15
N ASP A 420 15.28 -2.49 12.25
CA ASP A 420 15.89 -1.81 11.11
C ASP A 420 15.33 -2.21 9.74
N ASP A 421 14.24 -2.98 9.71
CA ASP A 421 13.49 -3.35 8.50
C ASP A 421 11.98 -3.12 8.68
N TYR A 422 11.65 -1.90 9.08
CA TYR A 422 10.27 -1.41 9.16
C TYR A 422 9.96 -0.44 8.00
N GLY A 423 8.68 -0.33 7.69
CA GLY A 423 8.12 0.61 6.72
C GLY A 423 7.12 1.55 7.38
N ILE A 424 6.72 2.59 6.66
CA ILE A 424 5.66 3.53 7.06
C ILE A 424 4.45 3.28 6.18
N ALA A 425 3.33 2.89 6.77
CA ALA A 425 2.06 2.73 6.05
C ALA A 425 1.25 4.03 6.10
N CYS A 426 0.72 4.43 4.94
CA CYS A 426 0.06 5.72 4.74
C CYS A 426 1.03 6.87 5.04
N CYS A 427 0.74 7.69 6.05
CA CYS A 427 1.54 8.86 6.36
C CYS A 427 2.65 8.57 7.39
N VAL A 428 2.31 8.02 8.55
CA VAL A 428 3.18 8.08 9.76
C VAL A 428 3.19 6.81 10.62
N SER A 429 2.57 5.69 10.19
CA SER A 429 2.46 4.51 11.06
C SER A 429 3.45 3.42 10.70
N ALA A 430 4.44 3.24 11.56
CA ALA A 430 5.46 2.22 11.44
C ALA A 430 4.90 0.80 11.60
N MET A 431 5.44 -0.12 10.81
CA MET A 431 5.21 -1.56 10.94
C MET A 431 6.43 -2.35 10.48
N LYS A 432 6.69 -3.49 11.12
CA LYS A 432 7.68 -4.46 10.66
C LYS A 432 7.19 -5.10 9.35
N ILE A 433 7.93 -4.91 8.26
CA ILE A 433 7.50 -5.34 6.92
C ILE A 433 7.34 -6.86 6.89
N GLY A 434 6.20 -7.34 6.37
CA GLY A 434 5.88 -8.76 6.29
C GLY A 434 5.62 -9.44 7.64
N LYS A 435 5.57 -8.70 8.75
CA LYS A 435 5.39 -9.26 10.11
C LYS A 435 4.27 -8.57 10.90
N GLN A 436 3.85 -7.39 10.47
CA GLN A 436 2.84 -6.59 11.14
C GLN A 436 1.94 -5.89 10.12
N MET A 437 0.66 -5.72 10.47
CA MET A 437 -0.28 -4.86 9.76
C MET A 437 -1.12 -4.05 10.75
N GLN A 438 -1.83 -3.02 10.27
CA GLN A 438 -2.75 -2.26 11.11
C GLN A 438 -4.19 -2.37 10.60
N PHE A 439 -5.11 -2.55 11.54
CA PHE A 439 -6.53 -2.33 11.31
C PHE A 439 -6.79 -0.82 11.32
N PHE A 440 -6.96 -0.26 10.13
CA PHE A 440 -7.13 1.18 9.92
C PHE A 440 -8.44 1.70 10.52
N GLY A 441 -8.35 2.67 11.44
CA GLY A 441 -9.54 3.21 12.10
C GLY A 441 -10.04 4.56 11.59
N ALA A 442 -9.38 5.23 10.65
CA ALA A 442 -9.64 6.65 10.35
C ALA A 442 -9.55 7.53 11.61
N ARG A 443 -10.59 8.29 11.98
CA ARG A 443 -10.52 9.21 13.14
C ARG A 443 -11.87 9.56 13.79
N VAL A 444 -11.82 9.88 15.08
CA VAL A 444 -12.89 10.56 15.82
C VAL A 444 -12.66 12.08 15.89
N ASN A 445 -13.73 12.85 15.98
CA ASN A 445 -13.68 14.31 16.04
C ASN A 445 -13.77 14.80 17.50
N LEU A 446 -12.63 15.14 18.10
CA LEU A 446 -12.56 15.58 19.49
C LEU A 446 -13.17 16.97 19.70
N ALA A 447 -13.08 17.86 18.72
CA ALA A 447 -13.69 19.19 18.81
C ALA A 447 -15.22 19.09 18.89
N LYS A 448 -15.82 18.22 18.06
CA LYS A 448 -17.27 17.94 18.15
C LYS A 448 -17.62 17.22 19.45
N ALA A 449 -16.76 16.34 19.95
CA ALA A 449 -16.94 15.73 21.25
C ALA A 449 -16.96 16.80 22.37
N LEU A 450 -16.06 17.77 22.37
CA LEU A 450 -16.09 18.87 23.34
C LEU A 450 -17.43 19.64 23.31
N LEU A 451 -17.95 19.93 22.11
CA LEU A 451 -19.27 20.57 21.98
C LEU A 451 -20.41 19.69 22.52
N TYR A 452 -20.35 18.38 22.30
CA TYR A 452 -21.33 17.46 22.85
C TYR A 452 -21.25 17.39 24.38
N ALA A 453 -20.05 17.48 24.95
CA ALA A 453 -19.81 17.56 26.40
C ALA A 453 -20.54 18.75 27.03
N ILE A 454 -20.48 19.90 26.35
CA ILE A 454 -21.16 21.13 26.77
C ILE A 454 -22.69 20.99 26.58
N ASN A 455 -23.12 20.44 25.44
CA ASN A 455 -24.51 20.43 25.00
C ASN A 455 -25.34 19.22 25.49
N GLY A 456 -24.85 18.44 26.47
CA GLY A 456 -25.61 17.29 26.99
C GLY A 456 -25.74 16.13 26.00
N GLY A 457 -24.74 15.94 25.13
CA GLY A 457 -24.69 14.89 24.12
C GLY A 457 -25.43 15.19 22.81
N LYS A 458 -25.86 16.44 22.61
CA LYS A 458 -26.57 16.89 21.40
C LYS A 458 -25.64 17.50 20.37
N ASP A 459 -25.98 17.26 19.10
CA ASP A 459 -25.34 17.90 17.97
C ASP A 459 -25.68 19.39 17.89
N GLU A 460 -24.65 20.23 17.75
CA GLU A 460 -24.77 21.68 17.75
C GLU A 460 -25.47 22.23 16.49
N LYS A 461 -25.50 21.48 15.38
CA LYS A 461 -26.08 21.92 14.11
C LYS A 461 -27.51 21.43 13.95
N THR A 462 -27.77 20.17 14.27
CA THR A 462 -29.08 19.54 14.08
C THR A 462 -29.95 19.55 15.34
N GLY A 463 -29.35 19.70 16.51
CA GLY A 463 -30.03 19.56 17.80
C GLY A 463 -30.36 18.12 18.18
N GLU A 464 -29.97 17.13 17.36
CA GLU A 464 -30.28 15.73 17.61
C GLU A 464 -29.49 15.17 18.80
N GLN A 465 -30.13 14.28 19.57
CA GLN A 465 -29.43 13.51 20.60
C GLN A 465 -28.62 12.36 19.95
N ILE A 466 -27.30 12.49 20.00
CA ILE A 466 -26.35 11.55 19.41
C ILE A 466 -25.66 10.72 20.50
N ALA A 467 -25.06 11.38 21.49
CA ALA A 467 -24.44 10.75 22.65
C ALA A 467 -25.46 10.51 23.78
N PRO A 468 -25.12 9.76 24.84
CA PRO A 468 -26.01 9.57 26.00
C PRO A 468 -26.48 10.92 26.58
N PRO A 469 -27.75 11.05 26.95
CA PRO A 469 -28.28 12.31 27.47
C PRO A 469 -27.80 12.57 28.91
N TYR A 470 -27.39 13.80 29.18
CA TYR A 470 -27.13 14.33 30.52
C TYR A 470 -27.38 15.85 30.55
N ALA A 471 -27.32 16.44 31.74
CA ALA A 471 -27.55 17.88 31.90
C ALA A 471 -26.46 18.69 31.18
N ALA A 472 -26.88 19.51 30.21
CA ALA A 472 -26.02 20.48 29.55
C ALA A 472 -25.46 21.49 30.56
N ILE A 473 -24.34 22.12 30.22
CA ILE A 473 -23.81 23.25 30.98
C ILE A 473 -24.72 24.45 30.72
N THR A 474 -25.21 25.09 31.79
CA THR A 474 -26.17 26.22 31.71
C THR A 474 -25.65 27.51 32.34
N GLY A 475 -24.44 27.48 32.90
CA GLY A 475 -23.79 28.67 33.44
C GLY A 475 -23.53 29.71 32.35
N GLU A 476 -23.56 30.99 32.73
CA GLU A 476 -23.24 32.11 31.83
C GLU A 476 -21.78 32.04 31.33
N TYR A 477 -20.89 31.48 32.15
CA TYR A 477 -19.49 31.21 31.83
C TYR A 477 -19.20 29.72 31.96
N LEU A 478 -18.37 29.18 31.07
CA LEU A 478 -17.90 27.80 31.15
C LEU A 478 -16.87 27.68 32.28
N ASP A 479 -17.14 26.79 33.24
CA ASP A 479 -16.18 26.36 34.23
C ASP A 479 -15.29 25.23 33.68
N TYR A 480 -13.98 25.37 33.81
CA TYR A 480 -13.02 24.42 33.22
C TYR A 480 -13.17 23.01 33.81
N GLU A 481 -13.37 22.90 35.12
CA GLU A 481 -13.50 21.59 35.79
C GLU A 481 -14.81 20.90 35.40
N GLU A 482 -15.92 21.66 35.30
CA GLU A 482 -17.19 21.13 34.82
C GLU A 482 -17.10 20.63 33.37
N VAL A 483 -16.49 21.42 32.48
CA VAL A 483 -16.32 21.05 31.06
C VAL A 483 -15.44 19.80 30.94
N THR A 484 -14.29 19.79 31.62
CA THR A 484 -13.34 18.68 31.57
C THR A 484 -13.96 17.39 32.08
N ALA A 485 -14.69 17.44 33.20
CA ALA A 485 -15.38 16.27 33.74
C ALA A 485 -16.44 15.70 32.79
N LYS A 486 -17.22 16.56 32.12
CA LYS A 486 -18.21 16.11 31.11
C LYS A 486 -17.54 15.61 29.83
N PHE A 487 -16.41 16.21 29.45
CA PHE A 487 -15.65 15.80 28.28
C PHE A 487 -15.03 14.42 28.46
N ASP A 488 -14.48 14.12 29.64
CA ASP A 488 -13.95 12.80 30.01
C ASP A 488 -15.02 11.70 29.89
N LEU A 489 -16.20 11.92 30.47
CA LEU A 489 -17.35 11.00 30.35
C LEU A 489 -17.80 10.78 28.91
N LEU A 490 -17.72 11.82 28.08
CA LEU A 490 -18.06 11.69 26.68
C LEU A 490 -16.97 10.93 25.90
N MET A 491 -15.69 11.14 26.22
CA MET A 491 -14.58 10.42 25.61
C MET A 491 -14.66 8.92 25.91
N ASP A 492 -15.04 8.52 27.13
CA ASP A 492 -15.31 7.12 27.49
C ASP A 492 -16.36 6.48 26.58
N TRP A 493 -17.48 7.17 26.39
CA TRP A 493 -18.53 6.72 25.48
C TRP A 493 -18.03 6.63 24.03
N LEU A 494 -17.30 7.66 23.57
CA LEU A 494 -16.81 7.76 22.20
C LEU A 494 -15.79 6.66 21.90
N ALA A 495 -14.86 6.39 22.81
CA ALA A 495 -13.88 5.32 22.69
C ALA A 495 -14.56 3.96 22.55
N LYS A 496 -15.54 3.67 23.41
CA LYS A 496 -16.32 2.42 23.33
C LYS A 496 -17.07 2.30 22.01
N LEU A 497 -17.72 3.37 21.56
CA LEU A 497 -18.47 3.34 20.30
C LEU A 497 -17.52 3.14 19.11
N TYR A 498 -16.39 3.84 19.11
CA TYR A 498 -15.40 3.81 18.05
C TYR A 498 -14.78 2.41 17.91
N VAL A 499 -14.27 1.83 19.00
CA VAL A 499 -13.68 0.48 18.97
C VAL A 499 -14.70 -0.57 18.53
N ASN A 500 -15.96 -0.48 18.99
CA ASN A 500 -16.99 -1.43 18.55
C ASN A 500 -17.35 -1.26 17.07
N SER A 501 -17.31 -0.03 16.53
CA SER A 501 -17.47 0.20 15.09
C SER A 501 -16.32 -0.44 14.31
N LEU A 502 -15.07 -0.29 14.77
CA LEU A 502 -13.91 -0.89 14.13
C LEU A 502 -13.93 -2.42 14.20
N ASN A 503 -14.36 -3.01 15.31
CA ASN A 503 -14.53 -4.46 15.44
C ASN A 503 -15.47 -5.02 14.36
N VAL A 504 -16.61 -4.36 14.12
CA VAL A 504 -17.53 -4.74 13.04
C VAL A 504 -16.87 -4.59 11.67
N ILE A 505 -16.21 -3.45 11.42
CA ILE A 505 -15.56 -3.17 10.14
C ILE A 505 -14.51 -4.23 9.81
N HIS A 506 -13.57 -4.49 10.71
CA HIS A 506 -12.44 -5.37 10.39
C HIS A 506 -12.86 -6.84 10.33
N TYR A 507 -13.83 -7.27 11.14
CA TYR A 507 -14.44 -8.58 11.00
C TYR A 507 -15.06 -8.77 9.59
N MET A 508 -15.83 -7.79 9.13
CA MET A 508 -16.47 -7.86 7.80
C MET A 508 -15.46 -7.74 6.66
N HIS A 509 -14.38 -6.98 6.85
CA HIS A 509 -13.34 -6.86 5.85
C HIS A 509 -12.53 -8.15 5.69
N ASP A 510 -12.16 -8.82 6.79
CA ASP A 510 -11.51 -10.13 6.72
C ASP A 510 -12.43 -11.16 6.05
N LYS A 511 -13.73 -11.11 6.33
CA LYS A 511 -14.70 -12.05 5.76
C LYS A 511 -14.98 -11.82 4.27
N TYR A 512 -15.08 -10.57 3.83
CA TYR A 512 -15.61 -10.24 2.51
C TYR A 512 -14.59 -9.62 1.55
N CYS A 513 -13.45 -9.13 2.02
CA CYS A 513 -12.46 -8.41 1.21
C CYS A 513 -11.02 -8.64 1.73
N TYR A 514 -10.68 -9.86 2.13
CA TYR A 514 -9.34 -10.23 2.59
C TYR A 514 -8.27 -9.96 1.52
N GLU A 515 -7.16 -9.34 1.92
CA GLU A 515 -6.06 -8.89 1.06
C GLU A 515 -5.10 -10.04 0.70
N THR A 516 -5.60 -11.03 -0.04
CA THR A 516 -4.96 -12.33 -0.21
C THR A 516 -3.50 -12.26 -0.63
N LEU A 517 -3.14 -11.39 -1.58
CA LEU A 517 -1.75 -11.29 -2.00
C LEU A 517 -0.85 -10.58 -0.98
N GLU A 518 -1.29 -9.46 -0.43
CA GLU A 518 -0.49 -8.72 0.55
C GLU A 518 -0.18 -9.60 1.76
N MET A 519 -1.19 -10.35 2.23
CA MET A 519 -1.05 -11.31 3.31
C MET A 519 -0.22 -12.55 2.90
N ALA A 520 -0.21 -12.94 1.63
CA ALA A 520 0.67 -13.99 1.13
C ALA A 520 2.16 -13.61 1.22
N LEU A 521 2.45 -12.31 1.26
CA LEU A 521 3.79 -11.76 1.41
C LEU A 521 4.10 -11.35 2.86
N HIS A 522 3.36 -11.90 3.83
CA HIS A 522 3.66 -11.85 5.25
C HIS A 522 4.04 -13.24 5.80
N ASP A 523 4.62 -13.27 6.99
CA ASP A 523 4.76 -14.47 7.82
C ASP A 523 3.38 -15.06 8.16
N ARG A 524 3.36 -16.31 8.66
CA ARG A 524 2.11 -17.00 9.03
C ARG A 524 1.28 -16.20 10.03
N ASP A 525 1.92 -15.77 11.10
CA ASP A 525 1.27 -15.08 12.22
C ASP A 525 1.65 -13.59 12.16
N VAL A 526 0.69 -12.77 11.75
CA VAL A 526 0.89 -11.32 11.59
C VAL A 526 0.40 -10.58 12.83
N TYR A 527 1.26 -9.76 13.41
CA TYR A 527 0.87 -8.88 14.50
C TYR A 527 -0.08 -7.79 14.00
N ARG A 528 -1.23 -7.62 14.67
CA ARG A 528 -2.29 -6.68 14.26
C ARG A 528 -2.53 -5.65 15.36
N THR A 529 -2.53 -4.38 14.99
CA THR A 529 -2.87 -3.27 15.89
C THR A 529 -4.15 -2.57 15.43
N MET A 530 -5.01 -2.19 16.35
CA MET A 530 -6.17 -1.34 16.06
C MET A 530 -5.75 0.14 16.05
N ALA A 531 -5.67 0.76 14.87
CA ALA A 531 -5.17 2.13 14.73
C ALA A 531 -6.30 3.15 14.89
N CYS A 532 -6.50 3.63 16.12
CA CYS A 532 -7.50 4.66 16.45
C CYS A 532 -6.94 6.08 16.25
N GLY A 533 -7.51 6.84 15.32
CA GLY A 533 -7.11 8.22 15.07
C GLY A 533 -7.98 9.25 15.79
N MET A 534 -7.43 10.45 15.99
CA MET A 534 -8.13 11.59 16.59
C MET A 534 -7.96 12.82 15.69
N ALA A 535 -9.01 13.63 15.58
CA ALA A 535 -9.04 14.87 14.82
C ALA A 535 -9.44 16.05 15.72
N GLY A 536 -8.93 17.25 15.42
CA GLY A 536 -9.25 18.46 16.18
C GLY A 536 -8.51 18.58 17.51
N LEU A 537 -7.35 17.94 17.65
CA LEU A 537 -6.57 17.97 18.90
C LEU A 537 -6.20 19.40 19.32
N SER A 538 -5.70 20.24 18.39
CA SER A 538 -5.35 21.63 18.71
C SER A 538 -6.59 22.46 19.09
N VAL A 539 -7.73 22.22 18.45
CA VAL A 539 -8.99 22.93 18.75
C VAL A 539 -9.50 22.64 20.16
N VAL A 540 -9.19 21.46 20.71
CA VAL A 540 -9.52 21.09 22.09
C VAL A 540 -8.44 21.54 23.07
N GLY A 541 -7.19 21.65 22.62
CA GLY A 541 -6.08 22.11 23.43
C GLY A 541 -6.06 23.64 23.63
N ASP A 542 -6.50 24.40 22.63
CA ASP A 542 -6.75 25.85 22.68
C ASP A 542 -8.00 26.16 23.51
#